data_AF-A0A7S3HNP0-F1
#
_entry.id   AF-A0A7S3HNP0-F1
#
_cell.length_a   1.000
_cell.length_b   1.000
_cell.length_c   1.000
_cell.angle_alpha   90.00
_cell.angle_beta   90.00
_cell.angle_gamma   90.00
#
_symmetry.space_group_name_H-M   'P 1'
#
loop_
_entity.id
_entity.type
_entity.pdbx_description
1 polymer ?
#
loop_
_entity_poly.entity_id
_entity_poly.type
_entity_poly.pdbx_seq_one_letter_code
_entity_poly.pdbx_strand_id
1 'polypeptide(L)'
;SIPSRTLEGKAPSKISTLAAPNIYRSFITLQWTPAEENGYEVTSHLMRYANKEDMSDAQEMVPIVVNKGGLDQCELRHLKKSAYWFQIAAFNEVGISGW
;
A
#
# COMPACT_ATOMS: atom_id res chain seq x y z
N SER A 1 -21.24 17.63 32.27
CA SER A 1 -20.24 17.40 31.21
C SER A 1 -20.60 16.13 30.48
N ILE A 2 -20.82 16.18 29.16
CA ILE A 2 -21.07 14.99 28.34
C ILE A 2 -19.71 14.29 28.17
N PRO A 3 -19.57 12.98 28.47
CA PRO A 3 -18.33 12.29 28.20
C PRO A 3 -18.14 12.18 26.68
N SER A 4 -17.18 12.92 26.13
CA SER A 4 -16.69 12.65 24.78
C SER A 4 -15.92 11.34 24.84
N ARG A 5 -16.54 10.23 24.39
CA ARG A 5 -15.78 9.06 23.97
C ARG A 5 -15.02 9.46 22.72
N THR A 6 -13.78 9.89 22.87
CA THR A 6 -12.84 9.88 21.75
C THR A 6 -12.68 8.41 21.40
N LEU A 7 -13.24 7.96 20.27
CA LEU A 7 -12.87 6.67 19.69
C LEU A 7 -11.39 6.82 19.32
N GLU A 8 -10.48 6.27 20.13
CA GLU A 8 -9.07 6.24 19.78
C GLU A 8 -8.92 5.38 18.53
N GLY A 9 -8.75 6.03 17.38
CA GLY A 9 -8.49 5.32 16.13
C GLY A 9 -7.10 4.71 16.12
N LYS A 10 -6.85 3.82 15.14
CA LYS A 10 -5.60 3.06 15.02
C LYS A 10 -5.01 3.24 13.62
N ALA A 11 -3.76 2.80 13.46
CA ALA A 11 -3.17 2.63 12.14
C ALA A 11 -4.04 1.72 11.25
N PRO A 12 -3.95 1.84 9.91
CA PRO A 12 -4.78 1.06 9.01
C PRO A 12 -4.50 -0.45 9.12
N SER A 13 -5.44 -1.28 8.68
CA SER A 13 -5.21 -2.72 8.60
C SER A 13 -4.12 -3.06 7.57
N LYS A 14 -3.45 -4.20 7.75
CA LYS A 14 -2.46 -4.70 6.79
C LYS A 14 -3.15 -5.06 5.46
N ILE A 15 -2.55 -4.62 4.36
CA ILE A 15 -2.97 -4.98 3.01
C ILE A 15 -2.48 -6.40 2.70
N SER A 16 -3.40 -7.34 2.50
CA SER A 16 -3.09 -8.75 2.23
C SER A 16 -3.48 -9.23 0.83
N THR A 17 -4.16 -8.38 0.05
CA THR A 17 -4.70 -8.73 -1.28
C THR A 17 -3.88 -8.15 -2.45
N LEU A 18 -2.66 -7.67 -2.19
CA LEU A 18 -1.79 -7.09 -3.21
C LEU A 18 -1.53 -8.08 -4.35
N ALA A 19 -1.81 -7.65 -5.57
CA ALA A 19 -1.59 -8.41 -6.79
C ALA A 19 -1.00 -7.51 -7.90
N ALA A 20 -0.35 -8.15 -8.87
CA ALA A 20 0.18 -7.51 -10.08
C ALA A 20 -0.59 -8.01 -11.33
N PRO A 21 -1.86 -7.62 -11.52
CA PRO A 21 -2.72 -8.21 -12.56
C PRO A 21 -2.23 -7.92 -13.99
N ASN A 22 -1.50 -6.82 -14.19
CA ASN A 22 -1.00 -6.43 -15.50
C ASN A 22 0.49 -6.10 -15.43
N ILE A 23 1.28 -6.80 -16.24
CA ILE A 23 2.73 -6.62 -16.37
C ILE A 23 3.01 -6.23 -17.83
N TYR A 24 3.31 -4.95 -18.05
CA TYR A 24 3.65 -4.43 -19.36
C TYR A 24 5.17 -4.27 -19.49
N ARG A 25 5.64 -3.99 -20.72
CA ARG A 25 7.07 -3.77 -20.98
C ARG A 25 7.64 -2.55 -20.24
N SER A 26 6.84 -1.51 -20.05
CA SER A 26 7.28 -0.22 -19.49
C SER A 26 6.76 0.05 -18.08
N PHE A 27 5.78 -0.72 -17.60
CA PHE A 27 5.22 -0.55 -16.27
C PHE A 27 4.51 -1.82 -15.78
N ILE A 28 4.33 -1.90 -14.46
CA ILE A 28 3.54 -2.92 -13.78
C ILE A 28 2.40 -2.20 -13.08
N THR A 29 1.17 -2.69 -13.24
CA THR A 29 0.04 -2.25 -12.44
C THR A 29 -0.04 -3.14 -11.21
N LEU A 30 0.01 -2.52 -10.03
CA LEU A 30 -0.30 -3.17 -8.76
C LEU A 30 -1.70 -2.76 -8.31
N GLN A 31 -2.41 -3.70 -7.69
CA GLN A 31 -3.78 -3.52 -7.25
C GLN A 31 -4.03 -4.24 -5.93
N TRP A 32 -4.82 -3.64 -5.04
CA TRP A 32 -5.22 -4.22 -3.76
C TRP A 32 -6.60 -3.73 -3.33
N THR A 33 -7.17 -4.41 -2.34
CA THR A 33 -8.36 -3.96 -1.61
C THR A 33 -7.92 -2.85 -0.63
N PRO A 34 -8.65 -1.72 -0.55
CA PRO A 34 -8.35 -0.67 0.42
C PRO A 34 -8.24 -1.21 1.85
N ALA A 35 -7.30 -0.67 2.62
CA ALA A 35 -7.14 -1.03 4.02
C ALA A 35 -8.33 -0.53 4.87
N GLU A 36 -8.59 -1.19 5.98
CA GLU A 36 -9.54 -0.68 6.97
C GLU A 36 -8.92 0.52 7.67
N GLU A 37 -9.63 1.65 7.66
CA GLU A 37 -9.18 2.93 8.22
C GLU A 37 -9.03 2.95 9.73
N ASN A 38 -9.73 2.05 10.44
CA ASN A 38 -9.72 1.94 11.90
C ASN A 38 -9.94 3.26 12.64
N GLY A 39 -10.83 4.11 12.11
CA GLY A 39 -11.24 5.38 12.73
C GLY A 39 -10.55 6.62 12.18
N TYR A 40 -9.54 6.47 11.32
CA TYR A 40 -8.89 7.58 10.63
C TYR A 40 -8.60 7.26 9.16
N GLU A 41 -8.99 8.18 8.28
CA GLU A 41 -8.86 8.05 6.82
C GLU A 41 -7.44 7.65 6.41
N VAL A 42 -7.33 6.71 5.47
CA VAL A 42 -6.06 6.39 4.83
C VAL A 42 -5.69 7.54 3.89
N THR A 43 -4.59 8.22 4.19
CA THR A 43 -4.16 9.43 3.47
C THR A 43 -3.07 9.15 2.44
N SER A 44 -2.30 8.07 2.59
CA SER A 44 -1.28 7.66 1.63
C SER A 44 -0.90 6.20 1.77
N HIS A 45 0.00 5.75 0.90
CA HIS A 45 0.58 4.42 0.93
C HIS A 45 2.11 4.50 0.88
N LEU A 46 2.77 3.49 1.44
CA LEU A 46 4.18 3.24 1.26
C LEU A 46 4.34 1.90 0.55
N MET A 47 5.08 1.89 -0.55
CA MET A 47 5.37 0.69 -1.34
C MET A 47 6.85 0.37 -1.20
N ARG A 48 7.17 -0.92 -1.15
CA ARG A 48 8.54 -1.37 -1.33
C ARG A 48 8.62 -2.52 -2.31
N TYR A 49 9.73 -2.55 -3.05
CA TYR A 49 10.03 -3.61 -3.99
C TYR A 49 11.46 -4.08 -3.87
N ALA A 50 11.67 -5.37 -4.05
CA ALA A 50 12.95 -6.06 -3.85
C ALA A 50 13.20 -7.04 -4.99
N ASN A 51 14.46 -7.38 -5.25
CA ASN A 51 14.78 -8.52 -6.12
C ASN A 51 14.86 -9.84 -5.34
N LYS A 52 14.83 -9.76 -4.00
CA LYS A 52 14.79 -10.91 -3.10
C LYS A 52 13.45 -11.02 -2.37
N GLU A 53 13.01 -12.25 -2.16
CA GLU A 53 11.73 -12.55 -1.50
C GLU A 53 11.68 -12.08 -0.05
N ASP A 54 12.81 -12.14 0.64
CA ASP A 54 12.96 -11.71 2.03
C ASP A 54 12.97 -10.18 2.21
N MET A 55 12.85 -9.42 1.12
CA MET A 55 12.88 -7.95 1.11
C MET A 55 14.18 -7.35 1.63
N SER A 56 15.27 -8.12 1.70
CA SER A 56 16.56 -7.65 2.23
C SER A 56 17.24 -6.58 1.38
N ASP A 57 16.86 -6.44 0.11
CA ASP A 57 17.33 -5.41 -0.82
C ASP A 57 16.21 -4.44 -1.25
N ALA A 58 15.18 -4.31 -0.42
CA ALA A 58 14.02 -3.50 -0.75
C ALA A 58 14.36 -2.02 -0.96
N GLN A 59 13.71 -1.44 -1.96
CA GLN A 59 13.67 -0.01 -2.22
C GLN A 59 12.27 0.49 -1.93
N GLU A 60 12.15 1.57 -1.15
CA GLU A 60 10.88 2.17 -0.79
C GLU A 60 10.52 3.33 -1.72
N MET A 61 9.23 3.52 -1.94
CA MET A 61 8.68 4.67 -2.65
C MET A 61 7.27 4.99 -2.19
N VAL A 62 6.85 6.24 -2.38
CA VAL A 62 5.45 6.65 -2.20
C VAL A 62 4.77 6.54 -3.57
N PRO A 63 3.84 5.57 -3.77
CA PRO A 63 3.13 5.44 -5.04
C PRO A 63 2.04 6.50 -5.18
N ILE A 64 1.74 6.86 -6.42
CA ILE A 64 0.49 7.57 -6.74
C ILE A 64 -0.60 6.51 -6.83
N VAL A 65 -1.55 6.56 -5.89
CA VAL A 65 -2.64 5.59 -5.78
C VAL A 65 -3.92 6.21 -6.35
N VAL A 66 -4.66 5.42 -7.12
CA VAL A 66 -6.00 5.76 -7.58
C VAL A 66 -6.96 4.63 -7.21
N ASN A 67 -8.14 4.98 -6.72
CA ASN A 67 -9.20 4.01 -6.51
C ASN A 67 -9.99 3.84 -7.81
N LYS A 68 -10.07 2.61 -8.32
CA LYS A 68 -10.81 2.27 -9.54
C LYS A 68 -11.64 1.01 -9.30
N GLY A 69 -12.97 1.17 -9.31
CA GLY A 69 -13.90 0.07 -9.09
C GLY A 69 -13.81 -0.53 -7.67
N GLY A 70 -13.51 0.30 -6.66
CA GLY A 70 -13.39 -0.14 -5.27
C GLY A 70 -12.05 -0.78 -4.91
N LEU A 71 -11.09 -0.79 -5.84
CA LEU A 71 -9.74 -1.29 -5.62
C LEU A 71 -8.74 -0.16 -5.79
N ASP A 72 -7.77 -0.10 -4.89
CA ASP A 72 -6.66 0.83 -5.00
C ASP A 72 -5.61 0.26 -5.96
N GLN A 73 -5.05 1.15 -6.79
CA GLN A 73 -4.13 0.79 -7.85
C GLN A 73 -2.99 1.80 -7.95
N CYS A 74 -1.81 1.32 -8.30
CA CYS A 74 -0.70 2.18 -8.72
C CYS A 74 0.09 1.57 -9.87
N GLU A 75 0.79 2.40 -10.61
CA GLU A 75 1.71 1.96 -11.67
C GLU A 75 3.17 2.15 -11.24
N LEU A 76 3.96 1.08 -11.31
CA LEU A 76 5.40 1.14 -11.14
C LEU A 76 6.05 1.20 -12.52
N ARG A 77 6.84 2.26 -12.75
CA ARG A 77 7.53 2.55 -14.00
C ARG A 77 9.04 2.46 -13.81
N HIS A 78 9.78 2.39 -14.92
CA HIS A 78 11.25 2.46 -14.94
C HIS A 78 11.98 1.35 -14.17
N LEU A 79 11.30 0.24 -13.88
CA LEU A 79 11.95 -0.95 -13.33
C LEU A 79 12.84 -1.61 -14.38
N LYS A 80 14.02 -2.05 -13.97
CA LYS A 80 14.88 -2.90 -14.81
C LYS A 80 14.18 -4.24 -15.05
N LYS A 81 14.46 -4.91 -16.16
CA LYS A 81 13.92 -6.25 -16.43
C LYS A 81 14.49 -7.25 -15.41
N SER A 82 13.70 -7.60 -14.40
CA SER A 82 14.05 -8.51 -13.31
C SER A 82 12.78 -9.12 -12.70
N ALA A 83 12.94 -10.15 -11.86
CA ALA A 83 11.90 -10.58 -10.94
C ALA A 83 11.86 -9.62 -9.74
N TYR A 84 10.65 -9.28 -9.29
CA TYR A 84 10.44 -8.40 -8.16
C TYR A 84 9.43 -8.99 -7.19
N TRP A 85 9.67 -8.71 -5.92
CA TRP A 85 8.72 -8.91 -4.83
C TRP A 85 8.21 -7.55 -4.39
N PHE A 86 6.92 -7.45 -4.10
CA PHE A 86 6.26 -6.19 -3.72
C PHE A 86 5.59 -6.32 -2.36
N GLN A 87 5.63 -5.24 -1.59
CA GLN A 87 4.89 -5.07 -0.34
C GLN A 87 4.36 -3.65 -0.27
N ILE A 88 3.19 -3.51 0.36
CA ILE A 88 2.54 -2.21 0.49
C ILE A 88 1.96 -2.07 1.89
N ALA A 89 2.08 -0.87 2.43
CA ALA A 89 1.46 -0.47 3.66
C ALA A 89 0.60 0.79 3.46
N ALA A 90 -0.50 0.89 4.19
CA ALA A 90 -1.36 2.06 4.22
C ALA A 90 -0.97 2.97 5.39
N PHE A 91 -1.16 4.28 5.22
CA PHE A 91 -0.84 5.29 6.22
C PHE A 91 -2.05 6.17 6.52
N ASN A 92 -2.29 6.42 7.81
CA ASN A 92 -3.20 7.45 8.31
C ASN A 92 -2.51 8.31 9.38
N GLU A 93 -3.22 9.27 9.98
CA GLU A 93 -2.63 10.17 10.99
C GLU A 93 -2.08 9.45 12.24
N VAL A 94 -2.54 8.23 12.52
CA VAL A 94 -2.09 7.43 13.67
C VAL A 94 -0.82 6.66 13.34
N GLY A 95 -0.65 6.20 12.09
CA GLY A 95 0.57 5.52 11.68
C GLY A 95 0.45 4.69 10.40
N ILE A 96 1.39 3.76 10.25
CA ILE A 96 1.55 2.89 9.08
C ILE A 96 1.07 1.47 9.44
N SER A 97 0.39 0.80 8.52
CA SER A 97 0.05 -0.62 8.65
C SER A 97 1.29 -1.52 8.62
N GLY A 98 1.11 -2.82 8.84
CA GLY A 98 2.14 -3.80 8.48
C GLY A 98 2.36 -3.87 6.96
N TRP A 99 3.55 -4.34 6.57
CA TRP A 99 3.89 -4.78 5.21
C TRP A 99 3.28 -6.13 4.88
#